data_AF-A0A1K2H8P4-F1
#
_entry.id   AF-A0A1K2H8P4-F1
#
_cell.length_a   1.000
_cell.length_b   1.000
_cell.length_c   1.000
_cell.angle_alpha   90.00
_cell.angle_beta   90.00
_cell.angle_gamma   90.00
#
_symmetry.space_group_name_H-M   'P 1'
#
loop_
_entity.id
_entity.type
_entity.pdbx_description
1 polymer ?
#
loop_
_entity_poly.entity_id
_entity_poly.type
_entity_poly.pdbx_seq_one_letter_code
_entity_poly.pdbx_strand_id
1 'polypeptide(L)'
;MKNTSLGHFLIYEHVIVTKQEQIAYLKKNEQKMTDYVKKENPKLISIQWDWKSIEVVEVQPNAGGIPTGKKYYELVIEGKFNGIVDSILKSGFYLDSRNSYPKMSDIFYLNSDDVRYLNTIDGVEVWDYYK
;
A
#
# COMPACT_ATOMS: atom_id res chain seq x y z
N MET A 1 10.94 44.98 -10.91
CA MET A 1 11.93 43.88 -10.94
C MET A 1 11.16 42.57 -10.84
N LYS A 2 11.26 41.72 -11.87
CA LYS A 2 10.53 40.45 -11.96
C LYS A 2 11.22 39.45 -11.03
N ASN A 3 10.54 39.03 -9.95
CA ASN A 3 10.93 37.84 -9.21
C ASN A 3 10.57 36.63 -10.06
N THR A 4 11.48 36.24 -10.94
CA THR A 4 11.32 35.00 -11.70
C THR A 4 11.67 33.86 -10.76
N SER A 5 10.63 33.17 -10.29
CA SER A 5 10.71 31.85 -9.67
C SER A 5 11.39 30.88 -10.65
N LEU A 6 12.70 30.69 -10.48
CA LEU A 6 13.50 29.72 -11.22
C LEU A 6 13.79 28.49 -10.35
N GLY A 7 12.82 28.09 -9.51
CA GLY A 7 12.94 26.94 -8.61
C GLY A 7 12.19 25.69 -9.06
N HIS A 8 11.67 25.65 -10.30
CA HIS A 8 10.71 24.62 -10.72
C HIS A 8 11.23 23.63 -11.78
N PHE A 9 12.50 23.64 -12.19
CA PHE A 9 12.91 22.85 -13.38
C PHE A 9 14.29 22.19 -13.40
N LEU A 10 15.01 22.02 -12.28
CA LEU A 10 16.30 21.29 -12.29
C LEU A 10 16.51 20.48 -11.01
N ILE A 11 16.03 19.22 -10.97
CA ILE A 11 16.65 18.03 -10.32
C ILE A 11 15.73 16.80 -10.47
N TYR A 12 15.45 16.35 -11.69
CA TYR A 12 14.75 15.05 -11.89
C TYR A 12 15.72 13.87 -12.06
N GLU A 13 17.03 14.09 -11.91
CA GLU A 13 18.01 13.00 -11.93
C GLU A 13 18.47 12.71 -10.49
N HIS A 14 17.96 11.59 -9.95
CA HIS A 14 18.43 10.91 -8.74
C HIS A 14 18.11 11.55 -7.37
N VAL A 15 16.84 11.84 -7.09
CA VAL A 15 16.39 11.84 -5.68
C VAL A 15 16.20 10.38 -5.26
N ILE A 16 17.18 9.82 -4.54
CA ILE A 16 17.02 8.52 -3.89
C ILE A 16 16.08 8.73 -2.70
N VAL A 17 14.83 8.28 -2.83
CA VAL A 17 13.84 8.41 -1.76
C VAL A 17 14.10 7.36 -0.69
N THR A 18 14.20 7.81 0.55
CA THR A 18 14.35 6.94 1.72
C THR A 18 13.01 6.32 2.13
N LYS A 19 13.05 5.20 2.85
CA LYS A 19 11.84 4.58 3.44
C LYS A 19 11.07 5.56 4.32
N GLN A 20 11.76 6.44 5.06
CA GLN A 20 11.11 7.43 5.91
C GLN A 20 10.35 8.48 5.11
N GLU A 21 10.90 8.92 3.97
CA GLU A 21 10.23 9.84 3.07
C GLU A 21 9.02 9.19 2.38
N GLN A 22 9.10 7.90 2.03
CA GLN A 22 7.94 7.14 1.56
C GLN A 22 6.84 7.11 2.63
N ILE A 23 7.17 6.75 3.88
CA ILE A 23 6.20 6.74 5.00
C ILE A 23 5.59 8.13 5.22
N ALA A 24 6.40 9.19 5.21
CA ALA A 24 5.93 10.57 5.38
C ALA A 24 4.97 10.99 4.25
N TYR A 25 5.27 10.61 3.00
CA TYR A 25 4.39 10.83 1.86
C TYR A 25 3.04 10.11 2.04
N LEU A 26 3.05 8.85 2.48
CA LEU A 26 1.81 8.08 2.70
C LEU A 26 0.97 8.68 3.83
N LYS A 27 1.57 9.05 4.97
CA LYS A 27 0.87 9.74 6.07
C LYS A 27 0.21 11.04 5.60
N LYS A 28 0.88 11.82 4.75
CA LYS A 28 0.31 13.04 4.16
C LYS A 28 -0.91 12.76 3.24
N ASN A 29 -1.00 11.55 2.68
CA ASN A 29 -2.06 11.15 1.76
C ASN A 29 -2.98 10.06 2.35
N GLU A 30 -2.99 9.88 3.67
CA GLU A 30 -3.75 8.82 4.36
C GLU A 30 -5.24 8.82 3.98
N GLN A 31 -5.85 10.00 3.89
CA GLN A 31 -7.25 10.12 3.50
C GLN A 31 -7.50 9.59 2.08
N LYS A 32 -6.63 9.90 1.11
CA LYS A 32 -6.79 9.43 -0.28
C LYS A 32 -6.63 7.91 -0.38
N MET A 33 -5.68 7.35 0.38
CA MET A 33 -5.52 5.89 0.47
C MET A 33 -6.78 5.24 1.05
N THR A 34 -7.29 5.82 2.14
CA THR A 34 -8.49 5.33 2.81
C THR A 34 -9.69 5.39 1.86
N ASP A 35 -9.90 6.52 1.18
CA ASP A 35 -11.00 6.70 0.23
C ASP A 35 -10.93 5.71 -0.94
N TYR A 36 -9.72 5.46 -1.47
CA TYR A 36 -9.51 4.46 -2.51
C TYR A 36 -9.93 3.06 -2.03
N VAL A 37 -9.41 2.62 -0.88
CA VAL A 37 -9.71 1.28 -0.33
C VAL A 37 -11.21 1.11 -0.06
N LYS A 38 -11.87 2.14 0.48
CA LYS A 38 -13.33 2.13 0.71
C LYS A 38 -14.13 2.09 -0.58
N LYS A 39 -13.64 2.73 -1.64
CA LYS A 39 -14.28 2.67 -2.96
C LYS A 39 -14.22 1.25 -3.54
N GLU A 40 -13.09 0.57 -3.38
CA GLU A 40 -12.90 -0.80 -3.86
C GLU A 40 -13.68 -1.82 -3.01
N ASN A 41 -13.78 -1.59 -1.69
CA ASN A 41 -14.60 -2.39 -0.78
C ASN A 41 -15.43 -1.51 0.16
N PRO A 42 -16.69 -1.18 -0.21
CA PRO A 42 -17.56 -0.31 0.59
C PRO A 42 -17.94 -0.83 1.98
N LYS A 43 -17.68 -2.11 2.30
CA LYS A 43 -17.90 -2.66 3.64
C LYS A 43 -16.82 -2.22 4.63
N LEU A 44 -15.70 -1.68 4.14
CA LEU A 44 -14.66 -1.08 4.96
C LEU A 44 -15.10 0.33 5.36
N ILE A 45 -15.51 0.51 6.61
CA ILE A 45 -16.04 1.77 7.15
C ILE A 45 -14.93 2.56 7.86
N SER A 46 -14.00 1.88 8.52
CA SER A 46 -12.82 2.50 9.13
C SER A 46 -11.57 1.66 8.85
N ILE A 47 -10.43 2.34 8.72
CA ILE A 47 -9.12 1.71 8.52
C ILE A 47 -8.16 2.29 9.55
N GLN A 48 -7.31 1.45 10.13
CA GLN A 48 -6.24 1.82 11.04
C GLN A 48 -4.93 1.33 10.42
N TRP A 49 -4.24 2.20 9.70
CA TRP A 49 -2.99 1.87 9.01
C TRP A 49 -1.86 1.57 10.01
N ASP A 50 -1.18 0.45 9.81
CA ASP A 50 0.05 0.13 10.54
C ASP A 50 1.26 0.67 9.79
N TRP A 51 1.69 1.89 10.13
CA TRP A 51 2.86 2.52 9.53
C TRP A 51 4.17 1.75 9.74
N LYS A 52 4.24 0.84 10.73
CA LYS A 52 5.42 0.01 10.98
C LYS A 52 5.48 -1.19 10.04
N SER A 53 4.34 -1.62 9.50
CA SER A 53 4.24 -2.73 8.54
C SER A 53 4.80 -2.38 7.16
N ILE A 54 5.04 -1.09 6.86
CA ILE A 54 5.45 -0.65 5.53
C ILE A 54 6.74 -1.36 5.11
N GLU A 55 6.70 -1.99 3.94
CA GLU A 55 7.83 -2.69 3.33
C GLU A 55 7.88 -2.43 1.83
N VAL A 56 9.10 -2.38 1.27
CA VAL A 56 9.30 -2.41 -0.17
C VAL A 56 9.87 -3.76 -0.57
N VAL A 57 9.09 -4.52 -1.34
CA VAL A 57 9.41 -5.86 -1.81
C VAL A 57 9.75 -5.84 -3.29
N GLU A 58 10.71 -6.67 -3.70
CA GLU A 58 10.95 -6.96 -5.12
C GLU A 58 10.17 -8.22 -5.49
N VAL A 59 9.27 -8.11 -6.45
CA VAL A 59 8.43 -9.22 -6.88
C VAL A 59 8.95 -9.76 -8.20
N GLN A 60 9.09 -11.09 -8.26
CA GLN A 60 9.33 -11.82 -9.50
C GLN A 60 8.03 -12.53 -9.90
N PRO A 61 7.31 -12.03 -10.93
CA PRO A 61 6.16 -12.72 -11.48
C PRO A 61 6.56 -14.13 -11.90
N ASN A 62 5.76 -15.10 -11.50
CA ASN A 62 5.98 -16.49 -11.84
C ASN A 62 4.65 -17.22 -12.07
N ALA A 63 4.70 -18.27 -12.88
CA ALA A 63 3.61 -19.23 -13.06
C ALA A 63 4.12 -20.61 -12.66
N GLY A 64 3.65 -21.12 -11.52
CA GLY A 64 4.14 -22.39 -10.96
C GLY A 64 5.64 -22.37 -10.63
N GLY A 65 6.17 -21.23 -10.16
CA GLY A 65 7.59 -21.07 -9.84
C GLY A 65 8.49 -20.74 -11.03
N ILE A 66 7.98 -20.76 -12.26
CA ILE A 66 8.74 -20.36 -13.46
C ILE A 66 8.61 -18.85 -13.65
N PRO A 67 9.70 -18.06 -13.66
CA PRO A 67 9.65 -16.62 -13.92
C PRO A 67 9.02 -16.28 -15.28
N THR A 68 7.97 -15.45 -15.30
CA THR A 68 7.21 -15.14 -16.53
C THR A 68 7.29 -13.68 -16.96
N GLY A 69 7.85 -12.80 -16.13
CA GLY A 69 7.86 -11.36 -16.38
C GLY A 69 9.08 -10.65 -15.80
N LYS A 70 9.17 -9.35 -16.07
CA LYS A 70 10.19 -8.50 -15.44
C LYS A 70 9.88 -8.34 -13.96
N LYS A 71 10.94 -8.27 -13.15
CA LYS A 71 10.85 -7.88 -11.75
C LYS A 71 10.28 -6.47 -11.63
N TYR A 72 9.52 -6.23 -10.57
CA TYR A 72 9.03 -4.92 -10.21
C TYR A 72 9.06 -4.75 -8.69
N TYR A 73 8.84 -3.53 -8.22
CA TYR A 73 8.80 -3.22 -6.80
C TYR A 73 7.39 -2.86 -6.36
N GLU A 74 7.02 -3.31 -5.17
CA GLU A 74 5.80 -2.92 -4.48
C GLU A 74 6.15 -2.33 -3.13
N LEU A 75 5.51 -1.22 -2.76
CA LEU A 75 5.40 -0.81 -1.36
C LEU A 75 4.11 -1.40 -0.80
N VAL A 76 4.21 -2.27 0.19
CA VAL A 76 3.06 -2.89 0.87
C VAL A 76 2.86 -2.23 2.23
N ILE A 77 1.60 -2.04 2.61
CA ILE A 77 1.16 -1.54 3.91
C ILE A 77 -0.02 -2.37 4.41
N GLU A 78 0.03 -2.75 5.68
CA GLU A 78 -1.05 -3.43 6.37
C GLU A 78 -1.86 -2.46 7.25
N GLY A 79 -3.08 -2.85 7.59
CA GLY A 79 -3.93 -2.14 8.53
C GLY A 79 -4.99 -3.04 9.14
N LYS A 80 -5.64 -2.54 10.18
CA LYS A 80 -6.88 -3.11 10.73
C LYS A 80 -8.07 -2.35 10.19
N PHE A 81 -9.27 -2.94 10.28
CA PHE A 81 -10.48 -2.29 9.78
C PHE A 81 -11.68 -2.50 10.70
N ASN A 82 -12.65 -1.58 10.61
CA ASN A 82 -13.93 -1.63 11.32
C ASN A 82 -13.84 -1.83 12.85
N GLY A 83 -12.69 -1.51 13.45
CA GLY A 83 -12.44 -1.74 14.88
C GLY A 83 -12.27 -3.23 15.26
N ILE A 84 -12.11 -4.13 14.29
CA ILE A 84 -11.91 -5.55 14.52
C ILE A 84 -10.45 -5.78 14.91
N VAL A 85 -10.22 -6.28 16.12
CA VAL A 85 -8.87 -6.46 16.69
C VAL A 85 -8.05 -7.44 15.85
N ASP A 86 -8.61 -8.59 15.54
CA ASP A 86 -7.93 -9.64 14.78
C ASP A 86 -8.35 -9.55 13.32
N SER A 87 -7.97 -8.45 12.68
CA SER A 87 -8.21 -8.19 11.26
C SER A 87 -6.93 -7.76 10.56
N ILE A 88 -6.83 -8.10 9.29
CA ILE A 88 -5.72 -7.74 8.43
C ILE A 88 -6.31 -7.22 7.12
N LEU A 89 -5.88 -6.03 6.73
CA LEU A 89 -6.08 -5.43 5.43
C LEU A 89 -4.71 -5.16 4.81
N LYS A 90 -4.46 -5.57 3.57
CA LYS A 90 -3.26 -5.17 2.83
C LYS A 90 -3.59 -4.32 1.60
N SER A 91 -2.79 -3.28 1.41
CA SER A 91 -2.81 -2.44 0.23
C SER A 91 -1.37 -2.07 -0.12
N GLY A 92 -1.15 -1.47 -1.28
CA GLY A 92 0.19 -1.07 -1.67
C GLY A 92 0.23 -0.19 -2.89
N PHE A 93 1.45 0.00 -3.40
CA PHE A 93 1.73 0.81 -4.57
C PHE A 93 2.76 0.12 -5.44
N TYR A 94 2.55 0.10 -6.75
CA TYR A 94 3.64 -0.22 -7.68
C TYR A 94 4.67 0.93 -7.66
N LEU A 95 5.94 0.57 -7.67
CA LEU A 95 7.05 1.54 -7.67
C LEU A 95 7.93 1.36 -8.91
N ASP A 96 8.39 2.48 -9.47
CA ASP A 96 9.37 2.49 -10.57
C ASP A 96 10.73 1.92 -10.12
N SER A 97 11.08 2.10 -8.84
CA SER A 97 12.26 1.53 -8.19
C SER A 97 12.05 1.43 -6.67
N ARG A 98 12.90 0.66 -5.97
CA ARG A 98 12.87 0.55 -4.50
C ARG A 98 12.89 1.91 -3.77
N ASN A 99 13.55 2.91 -4.36
CA ASN A 99 13.74 4.25 -3.81
C ASN A 99 12.93 5.32 -4.55
N SER A 100 11.78 4.95 -5.12
CA SER A 100 10.85 5.90 -5.72
C SER A 100 9.76 6.32 -4.74
N TYR A 101 9.20 7.52 -4.93
CA TYR A 101 7.96 7.88 -4.24
C TYR A 101 6.80 7.03 -4.78
N PRO A 102 5.87 6.60 -3.92
CA PRO A 102 4.58 6.07 -4.35
C PRO A 102 3.80 7.12 -5.13
N LYS A 103 2.98 6.70 -6.09
CA LYS A 103 2.03 7.57 -6.79
C LYS A 103 0.62 7.12 -6.43
N MET A 104 -0.27 8.06 -6.10
CA MET A 104 -1.67 7.73 -5.77
C MET A 104 -2.43 7.07 -6.93
N SER A 105 -1.97 7.22 -8.17
CA SER A 105 -2.50 6.53 -9.34
C SER A 105 -2.14 5.04 -9.38
N ASP A 106 -1.10 4.64 -8.67
CA ASP A 106 -0.49 3.31 -8.75
C ASP A 106 -0.82 2.49 -7.49
N ILE A 107 -1.75 3.00 -6.67
CA ILE A 107 -2.29 2.28 -5.53
C ILE A 107 -2.99 1.02 -6.03
N PHE A 108 -2.71 -0.09 -5.37
CA PHE A 108 -3.46 -1.32 -5.53
C PHE A 108 -4.03 -1.76 -4.19
N TYR A 109 -5.17 -2.41 -4.29
CA TYR A 109 -5.76 -3.16 -3.20
C TYR A 109 -5.47 -4.62 -3.52
N LEU A 110 -4.71 -5.28 -2.64
CA LEU A 110 -4.50 -6.71 -2.78
C LEU A 110 -5.86 -7.39 -2.53
N ASN A 111 -6.11 -8.51 -3.19
CA ASN A 111 -7.44 -9.02 -3.53
C ASN A 111 -8.29 -9.41 -2.30
N SER A 112 -9.41 -10.14 -2.47
CA SER A 112 -10.22 -10.65 -1.34
C SER A 112 -9.39 -11.41 -0.30
N ASP A 113 -8.27 -11.98 -0.72
CA ASP A 113 -7.33 -12.70 0.11
C ASP A 113 -6.54 -11.81 1.07
N ASP A 114 -6.67 -10.50 0.98
CA ASP A 114 -5.87 -9.56 1.75
C ASP A 114 -6.72 -8.71 2.69
N VAL A 115 -8.02 -9.00 2.77
CA VAL A 115 -8.90 -8.50 3.82
C VAL A 115 -9.57 -9.66 4.53
N ARG A 116 -9.03 -9.98 5.71
CA ARG A 116 -9.46 -11.11 6.53
C ARG A 116 -9.65 -10.70 7.97
N TYR A 117 -10.44 -11.48 8.68
CA TYR A 117 -10.60 -11.36 10.12
C TYR A 117 -10.65 -12.75 10.75
N LEU A 118 -10.25 -12.83 12.01
CA LEU A 118 -10.34 -14.06 12.79
C LEU A 118 -11.80 -14.25 13.22
N ASN A 119 -12.37 -15.37 12.83
CA ASN A 119 -13.73 -15.78 13.16
C ASN A 119 -13.67 -17.04 14.02
N THR A 120 -14.71 -17.30 14.82
CA THR A 120 -14.82 -18.54 15.61
C THR A 120 -15.99 -19.36 15.08
N ILE A 121 -15.69 -20.56 14.58
CA ILE A 121 -16.69 -21.51 14.09
C ILE A 121 -16.58 -22.76 14.95
N ASP A 122 -17.65 -23.12 15.66
CA ASP A 122 -17.71 -24.29 16.54
C ASP A 122 -16.55 -24.38 17.56
N GLY A 123 -16.10 -23.22 18.06
CA GLY A 123 -15.01 -23.11 19.03
C GLY A 123 -13.60 -23.16 18.44
N VAL A 124 -13.47 -23.17 17.11
CA VAL A 124 -12.19 -23.13 16.39
C VAL A 124 -12.00 -21.76 15.74
N GLU A 125 -10.84 -21.15 15.97
CA GLU A 125 -10.45 -19.90 15.33
C GLU A 125 -10.00 -20.15 13.88
N VAL A 126 -10.63 -19.45 12.94
CA VAL A 126 -10.36 -19.54 11.50
C VAL A 126 -10.27 -18.15 10.89
N TRP A 127 -9.32 -17.94 9.98
CA TRP A 127 -9.27 -16.72 9.18
C TRP A 127 -10.36 -16.80 8.11
N ASP A 128 -11.30 -15.86 8.17
CA ASP A 128 -12.37 -15.73 7.18
C ASP A 128 -12.15 -14.47 6.33
N TYR A 129 -12.68 -14.51 5.11
CA TYR A 129 -12.56 -13.41 4.15
C TYR A 129 -13.65 -12.39 4.40
N TYR A 130 -13.26 -11.12 4.48
CA TYR A 130 -14.20 -10.02 4.62
C TYR A 130 -14.76 -9.61 3.25
N LYS A 131 -15.69 -10.42 2.76
CA LYS A 131 -16.41 -10.20 1.50
C LYS A 131 -17.51 -9.16 1.65
#